data_AF-A0A2N5GVE4-F1
#
_entry.id   AF-A0A2N5GVE4-F1
#
_cell.length_a   1.000
_cell.length_b   1.000
_cell.length_c   1.000
_cell.angle_alpha   90.00
_cell.angle_beta   90.00
_cell.angle_gamma   90.00
#
_symmetry.space_group_name_H-M   'P 1'
#
loop_
_entity.id
_entity.type
_entity.pdbx_description
1 polymer ?
#
loop_
_entity_poly.entity_id
_entity_poly.type
_entity_poly.pdbx_seq_one_letter_code
_entity_poly.pdbx_strand_id
1 'polypeptide(L)'
;MDMTLLKSYLRIDGSEDDSILALLVEAAKKDLRDSGVMDPIAETPDERYDLAVMLFVALHYENRDPSIKIDKLNAAYQSIILKLKTY
;
A
#
# COMPACT_ATOMS: atom_id res chain seq x y z
N MET A 1 -0.65 -5.57 -7.62
CA MET A 1 -0.67 -6.10 -6.24
C MET A 1 -1.12 -7.55 -6.18
N ASP A 2 -0.17 -8.42 -5.85
CA ASP A 2 -0.40 -9.82 -5.49
C ASP A 2 -0.77 -9.92 -4.00
N MET A 3 -1.88 -10.60 -3.69
CA MET A 3 -2.36 -10.81 -2.33
C MET A 3 -1.40 -11.67 -1.50
N THR A 4 -0.68 -12.61 -2.12
CA THR A 4 0.29 -13.47 -1.42
C THR A 4 1.46 -12.64 -0.91
N LEU A 5 1.98 -11.74 -1.75
CA LEU A 5 3.02 -10.79 -1.38
C LEU A 5 2.58 -9.85 -0.25
N LEU A 6 1.36 -9.29 -0.34
CA LEU A 6 0.82 -8.41 0.70
C LEU A 6 0.71 -9.11 2.06
N LYS A 7 0.14 -10.33 2.08
CA LYS A 7 0.02 -11.10 3.32
C LYS A 7 1.39 -11.46 3.91
N SER A 8 2.35 -11.82 3.07
CA SER A 8 3.74 -12.09 3.49
C SER A 8 4.38 -10.84 4.11
N TYR A 9 4.15 -9.66 3.51
CA TYR A 9 4.62 -8.38 4.04
C TYR A 9 4.03 -8.06 5.42
N LEU A 10 2.75 -8.34 5.63
CA LEU A 10 2.04 -8.13 6.90
C LEU A 10 2.25 -9.26 7.92
N ARG A 11 2.95 -10.35 7.56
CA ARG A 11 3.15 -11.56 8.39
C ARG A 11 1.82 -12.26 8.73
N ILE A 12 0.94 -12.37 7.75
CA ILE A 12 -0.36 -13.04 7.85
C ILE A 12 -0.30 -14.38 7.15
N ASP A 13 -0.57 -15.46 7.88
CA ASP A 13 -0.63 -16.83 7.33
C ASP A 13 -2.08 -17.30 7.04
N GLY A 14 -3.07 -16.59 7.58
CA GLY A 14 -4.50 -16.91 7.47
C GLY A 14 -5.22 -16.21 6.30
N SER A 15 -6.53 -16.43 6.22
CA SER A 15 -7.42 -15.84 5.19
C SER A 15 -8.63 -15.10 5.77
N GLU A 16 -8.72 -15.01 7.10
CA GLU A 16 -9.81 -14.37 7.82
C GLU A 16 -9.97 -12.90 7.43
N ASP A 17 -8.84 -12.24 7.16
CA ASP A 17 -8.78 -10.82 6.82
C ASP A 17 -8.73 -10.54 5.31
N ASP A 18 -8.88 -11.55 4.44
CA ASP A 18 -8.75 -11.36 2.98
C ASP A 18 -9.71 -10.30 2.43
N SER A 19 -10.93 -10.24 2.99
CA SER A 19 -11.93 -9.24 2.57
C SER A 19 -11.53 -7.82 2.96
N ILE A 20 -10.98 -7.62 4.17
CA ILE A 20 -10.54 -6.29 4.60
C ILE A 20 -9.25 -5.87 3.89
N LEU A 21 -8.33 -6.80 3.66
CA LEU A 21 -7.11 -6.54 2.90
C LEU A 21 -7.43 -6.15 1.45
N ALA A 22 -8.36 -6.85 0.80
CA ALA A 22 -8.81 -6.50 -0.55
C ALA A 22 -9.42 -5.09 -0.59
N LEU A 23 -10.25 -4.73 0.39
CA LEU A 23 -10.81 -3.38 0.50
C LEU A 23 -9.71 -2.31 0.64
N LEU A 24 -8.71 -2.56 1.49
CA LEU A 24 -7.61 -1.63 1.71
C LEU A 24 -6.70 -1.49 0.48
N VAL A 25 -6.50 -2.57 -0.29
CA VAL A 25 -5.77 -2.52 -1.57
C VAL A 25 -6.48 -1.61 -2.56
N GLU A 26 -7.80 -1.75 -2.72
CA GLU A 26 -8.55 -0.90 -3.64
C GLU A 26 -8.60 0.56 -3.16
N ALA A 27 -8.69 0.79 -1.84
CA ALA A 27 -8.56 2.12 -1.26
C ALA A 27 -7.18 2.73 -1.54
N ALA A 28 -6.10 1.97 -1.39
CA ALA A 28 -4.73 2.42 -1.68
C ALA A 28 -4.56 2.84 -3.14
N LYS A 29 -5.03 2.01 -4.09
CA LYS A 29 -4.97 2.33 -5.53
C LYS A 29 -5.74 3.62 -5.83
N LYS A 30 -6.92 3.80 -5.22
CA LYS A 30 -7.69 5.02 -5.38
C LYS A 30 -6.95 6.24 -4.82
N ASP A 31 -6.35 6.13 -3.62
CA ASP A 31 -5.57 7.22 -3.01
C ASP A 31 -4.37 7.63 -3.87
N LEU A 32 -3.66 6.64 -4.44
CA LEU A 32 -2.56 6.89 -5.37
C LEU A 32 -3.04 7.63 -6.63
N ARG A 33 -4.17 7.22 -7.22
CA ARG A 33 -4.76 7.90 -8.38
C ARG A 33 -5.22 9.31 -8.05
N ASP A 34 -5.90 9.50 -6.92
CA ASP A 34 -6.35 10.83 -6.44
C ASP A 34 -5.13 11.72 -6.14
N SER A 35 -4.02 11.12 -5.74
CA SER A 35 -2.73 11.81 -5.59
C SER A 35 -2.10 12.16 -6.94
N GLY A 36 -2.51 11.59 -8.07
CA GLY A 36 -1.93 11.83 -9.40
C GLY A 36 -0.87 10.80 -9.81
N VAL A 37 -0.81 9.64 -9.15
CA VAL A 37 -0.01 8.49 -9.58
C VAL A 37 -0.86 7.61 -10.50
N MET A 38 -0.39 7.39 -11.72
CA MET A 38 -1.07 6.47 -12.66
C MET A 38 -0.77 5.01 -12.29
N ASP A 39 -1.73 4.13 -12.59
CA ASP A 39 -1.50 2.68 -12.46
C ASP A 39 -0.41 2.22 -13.44
N PRO A 40 0.51 1.33 -13.04
CA PRO A 40 1.51 0.77 -13.94
C PRO A 40 0.84 0.00 -15.09
N ILE A 41 1.40 0.14 -16.29
CA ILE A 41 1.00 -0.67 -17.44
C ILE A 41 1.68 -2.04 -17.32
N ALA A 42 1.00 -3.11 -17.74
CA ALA A 42 1.50 -4.48 -17.55
C ALA A 42 2.89 -4.73 -18.17
N GLU A 43 3.20 -4.06 -19.27
CA GLU A 43 4.47 -4.15 -20.00
C GLU A 43 5.60 -3.35 -19.33
N THR A 44 5.27 -2.43 -18.44
CA THR A 44 6.20 -1.58 -17.67
C THR A 44 5.79 -1.56 -16.20
N PRO A 45 5.97 -2.66 -15.47
CA PRO A 45 5.67 -2.70 -14.04
C PRO A 45 6.54 -1.70 -13.28
N ASP A 46 6.04 -1.24 -12.14
CA ASP A 46 6.82 -0.44 -11.20
C ASP A 46 6.61 -1.00 -9.80
N GLU A 47 7.60 -1.71 -9.28
CA GLU A 47 7.54 -2.35 -7.97
C GLU A 47 7.36 -1.33 -6.83
N ARG A 48 7.69 -0.06 -7.08
CA ARG A 48 7.45 1.03 -6.12
C ARG A 48 5.96 1.30 -5.96
N TYR A 49 5.14 1.07 -6.99
CA TYR A 49 3.68 1.18 -6.88
C TYR A 49 3.13 0.11 -5.94
N ASP A 50 3.55 -1.15 -6.12
CA ASP A 50 3.15 -2.22 -5.21
C ASP A 50 3.64 -1.95 -3.77
N LEU A 51 4.87 -1.45 -3.60
CA LEU A 51 5.35 -1.01 -2.29
C LEU A 51 4.51 0.13 -1.69
N ALA A 52 4.08 1.10 -2.49
CA ALA A 52 3.20 2.17 -2.03
C ALA A 52 1.86 1.61 -1.53
N VAL A 53 1.26 0.67 -2.27
CA VAL A 53 0.04 -0.03 -1.85
C VAL A 53 0.25 -0.77 -0.53
N MET A 54 1.35 -1.52 -0.38
CA MET A 54 1.66 -2.24 0.86
C MET A 54 1.82 -1.29 2.07
N LEU A 55 2.50 -0.16 1.89
CA LEU A 55 2.66 0.84 2.93
C LEU A 55 1.31 1.44 3.35
N PHE A 56 0.45 1.79 2.39
CA PHE A 56 -0.90 2.27 2.70
C PHE A 56 -1.69 1.22 3.49
N VAL A 57 -1.68 -0.04 3.05
CA VAL A 57 -2.39 -1.11 3.77
C VAL A 57 -1.83 -1.26 5.19
N ALA A 58 -0.51 -1.25 5.39
CA ALA A 58 0.09 -1.32 6.73
C ALA A 58 -0.31 -0.14 7.63
N LEU A 59 -0.35 1.08 7.09
CA LEU A 59 -0.80 2.28 7.82
C LEU A 59 -2.22 2.13 8.38
N HIS A 60 -3.10 1.43 7.68
CA HIS A 60 -4.50 1.29 8.08
C HIS A 60 -4.80 -0.02 8.80
N TYR A 61 -4.08 -1.10 8.45
CA TYR A 61 -4.31 -2.43 8.98
C TYR A 61 -3.57 -2.67 10.30
N GLU A 62 -2.29 -2.30 10.38
CA GLU A 62 -1.48 -2.51 11.60
C GLU A 62 -1.74 -1.43 12.65
N ASN A 63 -2.20 -0.25 12.24
CA ASN A 63 -2.45 0.89 13.13
C ASN A 63 -3.81 0.80 13.86
N ARG A 64 -4.10 -0.37 14.44
CA ARG A 64 -5.25 -0.54 15.36
C ARG A 64 -4.93 -0.04 16.77
N ASP A 65 -3.65 0.18 17.07
CA ASP A 65 -3.17 0.73 18.34
C ASP A 65 -2.66 2.17 18.15
N PRO A 66 -3.39 3.19 18.67
CA PRO A 66 -3.02 4.60 18.51
C PRO A 66 -1.74 5.00 19.26
N SER A 67 -1.13 4.11 20.05
CA SER A 67 0.17 4.34 20.70
C SER A 67 1.37 4.07 19.77
N ILE A 68 1.16 3.42 18.63
CA ILE A 68 2.21 3.11 17.66
C ILE A 68 2.54 4.36 16.83
N LYS A 69 3.81 4.79 16.88
CA LYS A 69 4.29 5.92 16.07
C LYS A 69 4.49 5.52 14.61
N ILE A 70 3.51 5.86 13.78
CA ILE A 70 3.50 5.59 12.33
C ILE A 70 4.25 6.62 11.48
N ASP A 71 4.86 7.64 12.09
CA ASP A 71 5.48 8.78 11.40
C ASP A 71 6.49 8.36 10.32
N LYS A 72 7.29 7.33 10.59
CA LYS A 72 8.28 6.81 9.63
C LYS A 72 7.62 6.14 8.42
N LEU A 73 6.54 5.41 8.65
CA LEU A 73 5.85 4.67 7.60
C LEU A 73 5.02 5.62 6.73
N ASN A 74 4.39 6.62 7.35
CA ASN A 74 3.78 7.76 6.66
C ASN A 74 4.81 8.51 5.80
N ALA A 75 5.98 8.84 6.36
CA ALA A 75 7.04 9.52 5.61
C ALA A 75 7.53 8.69 4.41
N ALA A 76 7.68 7.37 4.58
CA ALA A 76 8.05 6.47 3.50
C ALA A 76 6.98 6.43 2.40
N TYR A 77 5.70 6.34 2.77
CA TYR A 77 4.57 6.35 1.85
C TYR A 77 4.55 7.64 1.01
N GLN A 78 4.63 8.80 1.67
CA GLN A 78 4.66 10.10 1.01
C GLN A 78 5.89 10.26 0.09
N SER A 79 7.06 9.78 0.52
CA SER A 79 8.28 9.80 -0.30
C SER A 79 8.12 8.99 -1.58
N ILE A 80 7.48 7.82 -1.51
CA ILE A 80 7.25 6.97 -2.68
C ILE A 80 6.23 7.61 -3.63
N ILE A 81 5.13 8.18 -3.12
CA ILE A 81 4.17 8.92 -3.95
C ILE A 81 4.88 10.00 -4.76
N LEU A 82 5.75 10.79 -4.14
CA LEU A 82 6.50 11.85 -4.83
C LEU A 82 7.42 11.31 -5.94
N LYS A 83 8.00 10.12 -5.76
CA LYS A 83 8.86 9.48 -6.77
C LYS A 83 8.06 8.85 -7.91
N LEU A 84 6.83 8.42 -7.63
CA LEU A 84 5.91 7.83 -8.61
C LEU A 84 5.19 8.88 -9.45
N LYS A 85 5.02 10.09 -8.92
CA LYS A 85 4.55 11.24 -9.70
C LYS A 85 5.60 11.61 -10.73
N THR A 86 5.42 11.14 -11.96
CA THR A 86 6.16 11.64 -13.12
C THR A 86 5.67 13.05 -13.43
N TYR A 87 6.57 14.04 -13.45
CA TYR A 87 6.28 15.39 -13.92
C TYR A 87 6.31 15.47 -15.45
#